data_AF-A0A7Y8GXG6-F1
#
_entry.id   AF-A0A7Y8GXG6-F1
#
_cell.length_a   1.000
_cell.length_b   1.000
_cell.length_c   1.000
_cell.angle_alpha   90.00
_cell.angle_beta   90.00
_cell.angle_gamma   90.00
#
_symmetry.space_group_name_H-M   'P 1'
#
loop_
_entity.id
_entity.type
_entity.pdbx_description
1 polymer ?
#
loop_
_entity_poly.entity_id
_entity_poly.type
_entity_poly.pdbx_seq_one_letter_code
_entity_poly.pdbx_strand_id
1 'polypeptide(L)'
;MGLLDKFFGGKVDYPPLPAGNEALAQLDEMKAPLEELAHKVHDHLEVVPAEHEAFVFLGKPPKNFGIAWIHDGKVTGLKEFAEEHHLTQVEVGKMIVRLGEAYQHASETPRYSAEFGGKQMVVIPSQGLEQEMHQIMANTLH
;
A
#
# COMPACT_ATOMS: atom_id res chain seq x y z
N MET A 1 7.81 -29.65 -7.90
CA MET A 1 7.59 -28.74 -9.04
C MET A 1 6.55 -27.72 -8.59
N GLY A 2 6.76 -26.42 -8.48
CA GLY A 2 7.84 -25.51 -8.84
C GLY A 2 7.21 -24.13 -8.99
N LEU A 3 6.92 -23.45 -7.86
CA LEU A 3 6.26 -22.13 -7.84
C LEU A 3 6.68 -21.25 -6.63
N LEU A 4 7.80 -21.56 -5.97
CA LEU A 4 8.30 -20.77 -4.81
C LEU A 4 9.65 -20.08 -5.06
N ASP A 5 10.31 -20.35 -6.19
CA ASP A 5 11.66 -19.84 -6.50
C ASP A 5 11.69 -18.42 -7.11
N LYS A 6 10.55 -17.71 -7.20
CA LYS A 6 10.50 -16.36 -7.78
C LYS A 6 10.19 -15.22 -6.80
N PHE A 7 9.99 -15.50 -5.52
CA PHE A 7 9.60 -14.47 -4.53
C PHE A 7 10.76 -13.82 -3.76
N PHE A 8 12.02 -14.19 -4.03
CA PHE A 8 13.17 -13.62 -3.33
C PHE A 8 14.15 -12.93 -4.30
N GLY A 9 13.88 -11.66 -4.60
CA GLY A 9 14.94 -10.69 -4.94
C GLY A 9 15.17 -10.34 -6.42
N GLY A 10 14.44 -10.93 -7.37
CA GLY A 10 14.38 -10.41 -8.73
C GLY A 10 13.27 -9.37 -8.83
N LYS A 11 13.52 -8.20 -9.44
CA LYS A 11 12.46 -7.24 -9.79
C LYS A 11 11.36 -8.02 -10.52
N VAL A 12 10.21 -8.22 -9.88
CA VAL A 12 9.06 -8.81 -10.54
C VAL A 12 8.54 -7.73 -11.48
N ASP A 13 8.78 -7.90 -12.77
CA ASP A 13 8.18 -7.05 -13.79
C ASP A 13 6.68 -7.39 -13.84
N TYR A 14 5.90 -6.62 -13.10
CA TYR A 14 4.44 -6.72 -13.12
C TYR A 14 3.90 -6.12 -14.41
N PRO A 15 2.86 -6.72 -15.01
CA PRO A 15 2.23 -6.16 -16.20
C PRO A 15 1.71 -4.75 -15.93
N PRO A 16 1.70 -3.84 -16.92
CA PRO A 16 1.17 -2.51 -16.74
C PRO A 16 -0.30 -2.57 -16.34
N LEU A 17 -0.73 -1.62 -15.51
CA LEU A 17 -2.13 -1.49 -15.11
C LEU A 17 -3.03 -1.34 -16.36
N PRO A 18 -4.03 -2.20 -16.57
CA PRO A 18 -4.88 -2.12 -17.75
C PRO A 18 -5.69 -0.83 -17.75
N ALA A 19 -5.76 -0.17 -18.91
CA ALA A 19 -6.52 1.05 -19.09
C ALA A 19 -8.03 0.80 -18.88
N GLY A 20 -8.68 1.68 -18.11
CA GLY A 20 -10.13 1.64 -17.87
C GLY A 20 -10.59 0.78 -16.69
N ASN A 21 -9.69 0.39 -15.78
CA ASN A 21 -10.10 -0.16 -14.48
C ASN A 21 -10.39 0.95 -13.45
N GLU A 22 -11.23 0.65 -12.46
CA GLU A 22 -11.57 1.58 -11.37
C GLU A 22 -10.32 2.04 -10.60
N ALA A 23 -9.37 1.12 -10.41
CA ALA A 23 -8.08 1.41 -9.78
C ALA A 23 -7.31 2.54 -10.47
N LEU A 24 -7.35 2.65 -11.81
CA LEU A 24 -6.69 3.74 -12.53
C LEU A 24 -7.37 5.07 -12.25
N ALA A 25 -8.70 5.12 -12.22
CA ALA A 25 -9.44 6.33 -11.89
C ALA A 25 -9.13 6.80 -10.46
N GLN A 26 -9.14 5.88 -9.50
CA GLN A 26 -8.73 6.14 -8.12
C GLN A 26 -7.29 6.70 -8.06
N LEU A 27 -6.35 6.04 -8.74
CA LEU A 27 -4.95 6.47 -8.76
C LEU A 27 -4.74 7.82 -9.46
N ASP A 28 -5.53 8.16 -10.49
CA ASP A 28 -5.48 9.45 -11.16
C ASP A 28 -5.93 10.59 -10.24
N GLU A 29 -6.97 10.39 -9.42
CA GLU A 29 -7.39 11.36 -8.39
C GLU A 29 -6.28 11.63 -7.37
N MET A 30 -5.48 10.62 -7.06
CA MET A 30 -4.39 10.67 -6.08
C MET A 30 -3.00 10.80 -6.71
N LYS A 31 -2.93 11.17 -7.98
CA LYS A 31 -1.67 11.21 -8.71
C LYS A 31 -0.66 12.16 -8.05
N ALA A 32 -1.07 13.39 -7.74
CA ALA A 32 -0.16 14.37 -7.13
C ALA A 32 0.46 13.89 -5.81
N PRO A 33 -0.30 13.41 -4.80
CA PRO A 33 0.30 12.88 -3.58
C PRO A 33 1.13 11.59 -3.79
N LEU A 34 0.76 10.74 -4.76
CA LEU A 34 1.58 9.57 -5.13
C LEU A 34 2.93 9.98 -5.74
N GLU A 35 2.95 10.99 -6.60
CA GLU A 35 4.19 11.55 -7.17
C GLU A 35 5.07 12.17 -6.09
N GLU A 36 4.48 12.92 -5.16
CA GLU A 36 5.20 13.48 -4.02
C GLU A 36 5.82 12.38 -3.15
N LEU A 37 5.06 11.31 -2.87
CA LEU A 37 5.57 10.15 -2.13
C LEU A 37 6.68 9.43 -2.90
N ALA A 38 6.55 9.30 -4.22
CA ALA A 38 7.57 8.70 -5.08
C ALA A 38 8.89 9.49 -5.06
N HIS A 39 8.83 10.82 -4.95
CA HIS A 39 10.01 11.67 -4.81
C HIS A 39 10.62 11.64 -3.41
N LYS A 40 9.80 11.54 -2.37
CA LYS A 40 10.26 11.54 -0.97
C LYS A 40 10.87 10.21 -0.54
N VAL A 41 10.33 9.09 -1.05
CA VAL A 41 10.71 7.76 -0.59
C VAL A 41 11.50 7.04 -1.68
N HIS A 42 12.68 6.53 -1.33
CA HIS A 42 13.50 5.74 -2.25
C HIS A 42 13.14 4.25 -2.28
N ASP A 43 12.52 3.75 -1.22
CA ASP A 43 12.13 2.34 -1.10
C ASP A 43 11.07 1.93 -2.12
N HIS A 44 10.89 0.62 -2.29
CA HIS A 44 9.82 0.07 -3.12
C HIS A 44 8.46 0.50 -2.59
N LEU A 45 7.53 0.85 -3.51
CA LEU A 45 6.20 1.30 -3.15
C LEU A 45 5.16 0.39 -3.80
N GLU A 46 4.24 -0.12 -2.98
CA GLU A 46 3.07 -0.87 -3.43
C GLU A 46 1.82 -0.12 -2.99
N VAL A 47 0.97 0.26 -3.94
CA VAL A 47 -0.26 1.01 -3.72
C VAL A 47 -1.48 0.12 -3.85
N VAL A 48 -2.36 0.20 -2.85
CA VAL A 48 -3.70 -0.38 -2.83
C VAL A 48 -4.67 0.79 -3.03
N PRO A 49 -5.24 0.95 -4.23
CA PRO A 49 -6.20 2.02 -4.47
C PRO A 49 -7.54 1.67 -3.83
N ALA A 50 -8.19 2.68 -3.26
CA ALA A 50 -9.48 2.61 -2.58
C ALA A 50 -10.37 3.80 -3.01
N GLU A 51 -11.63 3.83 -2.57
CA GLU A 51 -12.53 4.95 -2.87
C GLU A 51 -12.08 6.24 -2.18
N HIS A 52 -11.66 7.25 -2.96
CA HIS A 52 -11.13 8.55 -2.49
C HIS A 52 -9.87 8.52 -1.62
N GLU A 53 -9.24 7.36 -1.48
CA GLU A 53 -8.01 7.19 -0.73
C GLU A 53 -7.15 6.04 -1.26
N ALA A 54 -5.89 5.97 -0.82
CA ALA A 54 -4.99 4.90 -1.19
C ALA A 54 -4.07 4.55 -0.05
N PHE A 55 -3.85 3.25 0.12
CA PHE A 55 -2.85 2.76 1.05
C PHE A 55 -1.57 2.42 0.32
N VAL A 56 -0.43 2.84 0.87
CA VAL A 56 0.88 2.62 0.27
C VAL A 56 1.77 1.87 1.26
N PHE A 57 2.16 0.65 0.88
CA PHE A 57 3.21 -0.10 1.54
C PHE A 57 4.57 0.39 1.04
N LEU A 58 5.48 0.67 1.97
CA LEU A 58 6.83 1.12 1.67
C LEU A 58 7.83 0.04 2.10
N GLY A 59 8.77 -0.35 1.25
CA GLY A 59 9.80 -1.34 1.56
C GLY A 59 9.46 -2.75 1.08
N LYS A 60 9.53 -3.73 1.98
CA LYS A 60 9.39 -5.17 1.66
C LYS A 60 8.31 -5.81 2.54
N PRO A 61 7.02 -5.55 2.27
CA PRO A 61 5.95 -6.26 2.95
C PRO A 61 6.04 -7.77 2.67
N PRO A 62 5.58 -8.63 3.60
CA PRO A 62 4.97 -8.32 4.89
C PRO A 62 5.98 -8.21 6.04
N LYS A 63 7.31 -8.24 5.79
CA LYS A 63 8.31 -8.36 6.87
C LYS A 63 8.89 -7.02 7.31
N ASN A 64 9.40 -6.23 6.37
CA ASN A 64 10.09 -4.98 6.66
C ASN A 64 9.43 -3.88 5.83
N PHE A 65 8.33 -3.35 6.34
CA PHE A 65 7.55 -2.36 5.62
C PHE A 65 7.11 -1.22 6.52
N GLY A 66 6.94 -0.05 5.91
CA GLY A 66 6.16 1.05 6.44
C GLY A 66 4.80 1.10 5.75
N ILE A 67 3.89 1.89 6.31
CA ILE A 67 2.60 2.23 5.70
C ILE A 67 2.51 3.74 5.61
N ALA A 68 2.01 4.22 4.49
CA ALA A 68 1.46 5.55 4.33
C ALA A 68 0.03 5.41 3.80
N TRP A 69 -0.83 6.35 4.14
CA TRP A 69 -2.15 6.45 3.53
C TRP A 69 -2.32 7.83 2.92
N ILE A 70 -3.01 7.87 1.79
CA ILE A 70 -3.32 9.07 1.05
C ILE A 70 -4.80 9.31 1.23
N HIS A 71 -5.16 10.39 1.91
CA HIS A 71 -6.54 10.81 2.11
C HIS A 71 -6.64 12.32 2.01
N ASP A 72 -7.76 12.85 1.53
CA ASP A 72 -7.99 14.30 1.42
C ASP A 72 -6.84 15.06 0.70
N GLY A 73 -6.19 14.40 -0.26
CA GLY A 73 -5.03 14.92 -0.99
C GLY A 73 -3.74 15.03 -0.18
N LYS A 74 -3.67 14.46 1.03
CA LYS A 74 -2.50 14.45 1.90
C LYS A 74 -1.97 13.04 2.07
N VAL A 75 -0.64 12.94 2.14
CA VAL A 75 0.05 11.71 2.52
C VAL A 75 0.33 11.77 4.01
N THR A 76 -0.17 10.78 4.73
CA THR A 76 0.08 10.66 6.16
C THR A 76 0.75 9.31 6.43
N GLY A 77 1.82 9.33 7.21
CA GLY A 77 2.62 8.14 7.52
C GLY A 77 2.16 7.50 8.82
N LEU A 78 2.46 6.21 8.99
CA LEU A 78 2.13 5.44 10.19
C LEU A 78 2.52 6.15 11.51
N LYS A 79 3.64 6.87 11.50
CA LYS A 79 4.11 7.61 12.67
C LYS A 79 3.17 8.77 13.00
N GLU A 80 2.84 9.57 11.99
CA GLU A 80 1.92 10.70 12.11
C GLU A 80 0.54 10.22 12.57
N PHE A 81 0.03 9.08 12.05
CA PHE A 81 -1.22 8.46 12.54
C PHE A 81 -1.19 8.18 14.03
N ALA A 82 -0.11 7.53 14.47
CA ALA A 82 0.03 7.11 15.85
C ALA A 82 0.13 8.33 16.78
N GLU A 83 0.78 9.40 16.33
CA GLU A 83 0.88 10.66 17.07
C GLU A 83 -0.48 11.38 17.13
N GLU A 84 -1.20 11.48 16.01
CA GLU A 84 -2.52 12.13 15.93
C GLU A 84 -3.58 11.43 16.78
N HIS A 85 -3.54 10.09 16.82
CA HIS A 85 -4.50 9.27 17.57
C HIS A 85 -3.98 8.83 18.95
N HIS A 86 -2.83 9.34 19.39
CA HIS A 86 -2.19 9.01 20.67
C HIS A 86 -2.02 7.49 20.91
N LEU A 87 -1.76 6.74 19.84
CA LEU A 87 -1.58 5.30 19.90
C LEU A 87 -0.32 4.94 20.68
N THR A 88 -0.44 3.93 21.53
CA THR A 88 0.70 3.33 22.22
C THR A 88 1.55 2.52 21.25
N GLN A 89 2.83 2.32 21.59
CA GLN A 89 3.72 1.44 20.79
C GLN A 89 3.16 0.02 20.62
N VAL A 90 2.39 -0.46 21.61
CA VAL A 90 1.77 -1.79 21.56
C VAL A 90 0.64 -1.83 20.52
N GLU A 91 -0.19 -0.79 20.44
CA GLU A 91 -1.26 -0.67 19.44
C GLU A 91 -0.68 -0.54 18.03
N VAL A 92 0.31 0.32 17.85
CA VAL A 92 1.03 0.46 16.57
C VAL A 92 1.65 -0.87 16.15
N GLY A 93 2.29 -1.58 17.08
CA GLY A 93 2.87 -2.90 16.80
C GLY A 93 1.84 -3.94 16.37
N LYS A 94 0.69 -4.01 17.05
CA LYS A 94 -0.42 -4.91 16.67
C LYS A 94 -0.99 -4.54 15.30
N MET A 95 -1.12 -3.26 15.02
CA MET A 95 -1.62 -2.76 13.74
C MET A 95 -0.68 -3.18 12.60
N ILE A 96 0.64 -2.97 12.74
CA ILE A 96 1.63 -3.41 11.74
C ILE A 96 1.53 -4.91 11.48
N VAL A 97 1.41 -5.74 12.53
CA VAL A 97 1.28 -7.20 12.37
C VAL A 97 0.05 -7.55 11.55
N ARG A 98 -1.11 -6.98 11.89
CA ARG A 98 -2.37 -7.23 11.16
C ARG A 98 -2.31 -6.75 9.71
N LEU A 99 -1.68 -5.61 9.44
CA LEU A 99 -1.49 -5.10 8.08
C LEU A 99 -0.59 -6.03 7.26
N GLY A 100 0.43 -6.62 7.90
CA GLY A 100 1.27 -7.64 7.28
C GLY A 100 0.50 -8.92 6.95
N GLU A 101 -0.38 -9.36 7.84
CA GLU A 101 -1.28 -10.51 7.61
C GLU A 101 -2.26 -10.24 6.46
N ALA A 102 -2.90 -9.07 6.44
CA ALA A 102 -3.79 -8.67 5.35
C ALA A 102 -3.07 -8.64 3.99
N TYR A 103 -1.85 -8.09 3.95
CA TYR A 103 -1.01 -8.14 2.76
C TYR A 103 -0.73 -9.58 2.30
N GLN A 104 -0.50 -10.50 3.24
CA GLN A 104 -0.30 -11.92 2.93
C GLN A 104 -1.57 -12.58 2.39
N HIS A 105 -2.75 -12.26 2.94
CA HIS A 105 -4.02 -12.75 2.42
C HIS A 105 -4.24 -12.30 0.98
N ALA A 106 -3.86 -11.07 0.66
CA ALA A 106 -3.93 -10.53 -0.70
C ALA A 106 -2.80 -11.01 -1.62
N SER A 107 -1.94 -11.93 -1.19
CA SER A 107 -0.77 -12.38 -1.98
C SER A 107 -1.14 -13.01 -3.33
N GLU A 108 -2.30 -13.64 -3.43
CA GLU A 108 -2.84 -14.23 -4.67
C GLU A 108 -3.48 -13.19 -5.62
N THR A 109 -3.64 -11.94 -5.16
CA THR A 109 -4.24 -10.88 -5.99
C THR A 109 -3.29 -10.50 -7.14
N PRO A 110 -3.83 -10.27 -8.35
CA PRO A 110 -3.07 -9.69 -9.45
C PRO A 110 -2.38 -8.39 -9.04
N ARG A 111 -1.11 -8.29 -9.40
CA ARG A 111 -0.29 -7.08 -9.20
C ARG A 111 0.07 -6.51 -10.56
N TYR A 112 0.00 -5.19 -10.63
CA TYR A 112 0.29 -4.43 -11.84
C TYR A 112 1.41 -3.43 -11.57
N SER A 113 1.97 -2.85 -12.62
CA SER A 113 2.88 -1.72 -12.50
C SER A 113 2.25 -0.45 -13.08
N ALA A 114 2.51 0.66 -12.41
CA ALA A 114 2.16 2.00 -12.87
C ALA A 114 3.29 2.98 -12.51
N GLU A 115 3.48 4.01 -13.32
CA GLU A 115 4.53 5.01 -13.13
C GLU A 115 3.94 6.30 -12.57
N PHE A 116 4.51 6.79 -11.47
CA PHE A 116 4.17 8.07 -10.85
C PHE A 116 5.46 8.83 -10.58
N GLY A 117 5.58 10.06 -11.08
CA GLY A 117 6.75 10.93 -10.82
C GLY A 117 8.06 10.34 -11.34
N GLY A 118 8.02 9.54 -12.41
CA GLY A 118 9.17 8.83 -12.97
C GLY A 118 9.62 7.60 -12.15
N LYS A 119 8.79 7.16 -11.19
CA LYS A 119 9.04 5.96 -10.39
C LYS A 119 7.98 4.90 -10.65
N GLN A 120 8.44 3.68 -10.89
CA GLN A 120 7.56 2.53 -11.02
C GLN A 120 7.07 2.08 -9.63
N MET A 121 5.75 2.03 -9.47
CA MET A 121 5.04 1.55 -8.28
C MET A 121 4.24 0.30 -8.65
N VAL A 122 4.06 -0.59 -7.68
CA VAL A 122 3.21 -1.78 -7.85
C VAL A 122 1.80 -1.43 -7.43
N VAL A 123 0.81 -1.74 -8.26
CA VAL A 123 -0.60 -1.52 -7.95
C VAL A 123 -1.24 -2.85 -7.59
N ILE A 124 -1.92 -2.90 -6.46
CA ILE A 124 -2.68 -4.05 -5.97
C ILE A 124 -4.16 -3.69 -5.94
N PRO A 125 -4.90 -3.84 -7.06
CA PRO A 125 -6.33 -3.53 -7.12
C PRO A 125 -7.13 -4.62 -6.41
N SER A 126 -7.18 -4.55 -5.08
CA SER A 126 -7.84 -5.55 -4.23
C SER A 126 -8.83 -4.89 -3.29
N GLN A 127 -10.12 -5.02 -3.58
CA GLN A 127 -11.19 -4.59 -2.68
C GLN A 127 -11.14 -5.33 -1.34
N GLY A 128 -10.71 -6.60 -1.34
CA GLY A 128 -10.55 -7.37 -0.09
C GLY A 128 -9.45 -6.80 0.79
N LEU A 129 -8.29 -6.46 0.21
CA LEU A 129 -7.19 -5.85 0.94
C LEU A 129 -7.58 -4.46 1.46
N GLU A 130 -8.18 -3.64 0.62
CA GLU A 130 -8.74 -2.34 0.98
C GLU A 130 -9.63 -2.45 2.23
N GLN A 131 -10.64 -3.33 2.19
CA GLN A 131 -11.57 -3.53 3.30
C GLN A 131 -10.86 -4.01 4.58
N GLU A 132 -9.92 -4.93 4.47
CA GLU A 132 -9.12 -5.38 5.62
C GLU A 132 -8.29 -4.23 6.20
N MET A 133 -7.66 -3.40 5.36
CA MET A 133 -6.90 -2.24 5.80
C MET A 133 -7.78 -1.24 6.55
N HIS A 134 -8.95 -0.90 6.00
CA HIS A 134 -9.93 -0.05 6.69
C HIS A 134 -10.33 -0.60 8.06
N GLN A 135 -10.66 -1.89 8.11
CA GLN A 135 -11.03 -2.54 9.37
C GLN A 135 -9.89 -2.52 10.38
N ILE A 136 -8.65 -2.75 9.94
CA ILE A 136 -7.49 -2.75 10.84
C ILE A 136 -7.24 -1.34 11.40
N MET A 137 -7.29 -0.32 10.54
CA MET A 137 -7.12 1.07 10.95
C MET A 137 -8.24 1.47 11.93
N ALA A 138 -9.50 1.23 11.58
CA ALA A 138 -10.65 1.54 12.43
C ALA A 138 -10.59 0.82 13.79
N ASN A 139 -10.28 -0.47 13.80
CA ASN A 139 -10.16 -1.25 15.04
C ASN A 139 -9.00 -0.82 15.95
N THR A 140 -8.03 -0.06 15.43
CA THR A 140 -6.91 0.45 16.23
C THR A 140 -7.29 1.79 16.90
N LEU A 141 -8.31 2.47 16.40
CA LEU A 141 -8.82 3.73 16.93
C LEU A 141 -9.92 3.55 17.99
N HIS A 142 -10.39 2.33 18.22
CA HIS A 142 -11.48 1.96 19.13
C HIS A 142 -10.96 1.10 20.29
#